data_AF-A0ABD2Z8L1-F1
#
_entry.id   AF-A0ABD2Z8L1-F1
#
_cell.length_a   1.000
_cell.length_b   1.000
_cell.length_c   1.000
_cell.angle_alpha   90.00
_cell.angle_beta   90.00
_cell.angle_gamma   90.00
#
_symmetry.space_group_name_H-M   'P 1'
#
loop_
_entity.id
_entity.type
_entity.pdbx_description
1 polymer ?
#
loop_
_entity_poly.entity_id
_entity_poly.type
_entity_poly.pdbx_seq_one_letter_code
_entity_poly.pdbx_strand_id
1 'polypeptide(L)'
;MMAISQEERWRIRHHLPDELMWEILTWLPVKSLMRFRCVSKHWRSIIRNPSFVNSYRGGFKGLLIQEPGNYIQRFSPTENFFYINLLDDDGPDDRSNKQISLHHTLEHGNGHSLDSTRVVNGLVCYYCGNYSCLYNIATRERIDLPLSQYEYNLSRYHLGYDPINKMYKLLKICPPVYDSEALLIRNFDCEILTLGIDESWRNIESPPCEILKNSICFDGVLYWMEPENNIAFDLAREKFGFFTTPGKDYIGYLPQFGPSLATLGGTILKTDMNSGKMTCFGVMNRYDGKNGGWQKEHSFILQLKDEFDDCEGFRFPLGMLPDGKVVVICEGTQFWNFQSPLYLYDQVEKKLTRFVIRSSSSRSDELIFQGCMSSMTYHEENIIPLNCLTATASPLNNS
;
A
#
# COMPACT_ATOMS: atom_id res chain seq x y z
N MET A 1 3.68 39.50 -46.31
CA MET A 1 4.58 38.90 -45.30
C MET A 1 4.19 39.54 -43.97
N MET A 2 3.40 38.88 -43.13
CA MET A 2 2.92 39.47 -41.87
C MET A 2 4.10 39.56 -40.89
N ALA A 3 4.37 40.78 -40.41
CA ALA A 3 5.43 41.01 -39.44
C ALA A 3 5.01 40.44 -38.08
N ILE A 4 5.71 39.40 -37.63
CA ILE A 4 5.56 38.82 -36.29
C ILE A 4 5.85 39.91 -35.25
N SER A 5 4.92 40.12 -34.33
CA SER A 5 4.99 41.17 -33.29
C SER A 5 6.22 41.00 -32.39
N GLN A 6 6.67 42.07 -31.74
CA GLN A 6 7.79 42.01 -30.79
C GLN A 6 7.51 41.03 -29.64
N GLU A 7 6.26 40.92 -29.23
CA GLU A 7 5.80 40.00 -28.18
C GLU A 7 5.86 38.53 -28.63
N GLU A 8 5.46 38.24 -29.87
CA GLU A 8 5.64 36.91 -30.48
C GLU A 8 7.12 36.57 -30.70
N ARG A 9 7.97 37.54 -31.06
CA ARG A 9 9.43 37.33 -31.14
C ARG A 9 10.05 37.04 -29.77
N TRP A 10 9.53 37.66 -28.71
CA TRP A 10 9.99 37.41 -27.33
C TRP A 10 9.57 36.02 -26.84
N ARG A 11 8.33 35.60 -27.15
CA ARG A 11 7.82 34.25 -26.89
C ARG A 11 8.62 33.19 -27.64
N ILE A 12 8.96 33.40 -28.91
CA ILE A 12 9.75 32.45 -29.71
C ILE A 12 11.18 32.31 -29.18
N ARG A 13 11.82 33.40 -28.73
CA ARG A 13 13.22 33.38 -28.23
C ARG A 13 13.41 32.76 -26.85
N HIS A 14 12.36 32.70 -26.03
CA HIS A 14 12.42 32.18 -24.65
C HIS A 14 11.50 30.98 -24.44
N HIS A 15 11.01 30.36 -25.51
CA HIS A 15 10.26 29.11 -25.42
C HIS A 15 11.25 27.97 -25.22
N LEU A 16 11.19 27.33 -24.05
CA LEU A 16 11.86 26.06 -23.84
C LEU A 16 11.17 25.00 -24.72
N PRO A 17 11.86 24.26 -25.59
CA PRO A 17 11.26 23.18 -26.39
C PRO A 17 10.48 22.17 -25.53
N ASP A 18 9.43 21.58 -26.11
CA ASP A 18 8.55 20.64 -25.41
C ASP A 18 9.32 19.41 -24.90
N GLU A 19 10.33 18.96 -25.64
CA GLU A 19 11.20 17.85 -25.27
C GLU A 19 12.00 18.16 -24.00
N LEU A 20 12.55 19.38 -23.91
CA LEU A 20 13.30 19.81 -22.72
C LEU A 20 12.37 20.07 -21.54
N MET A 21 11.17 20.61 -21.76
CA MET A 21 10.17 20.69 -20.69
C MET A 21 9.76 19.31 -20.20
N TRP A 22 9.55 18.36 -21.10
CA TRP A 22 9.24 16.98 -20.76
C TRP A 22 10.32 16.38 -19.88
N GLU A 23 11.58 16.49 -20.30
CA GLU A 23 12.73 15.98 -19.55
C GLU A 23 12.85 16.65 -18.18
N ILE A 24 12.73 17.97 -18.08
CA ILE A 24 12.80 18.66 -16.78
C ILE A 24 11.67 18.16 -15.86
N LEU A 25 10.44 18.10 -16.37
CA LEU A 25 9.28 17.72 -15.58
C LEU A 25 9.35 16.25 -15.12
N THR A 26 9.94 15.33 -15.90
CA THR A 26 10.03 13.91 -15.49
C THR A 26 10.92 13.67 -14.26
N TRP A 27 11.78 14.63 -13.91
CA TRP A 27 12.71 14.55 -12.77
C TRP A 27 12.21 15.24 -11.51
N LEU A 28 11.13 16.03 -11.61
CA LEU A 28 10.62 16.79 -10.48
C LEU A 28 9.80 15.93 -9.54
N PRO A 29 9.85 16.16 -8.21
CA PRO A 29 8.94 15.52 -7.26
C PRO A 29 7.46 15.79 -7.59
N VAL A 30 6.58 14.84 -7.26
CA VAL A 30 5.14 14.90 -7.57
C VAL A 30 4.51 16.19 -7.05
N LYS A 31 4.88 16.61 -5.83
CA LYS A 31 4.38 17.86 -5.22
C LYS A 31 4.69 19.09 -6.07
N SER A 32 5.87 19.16 -6.68
CA SER A 32 6.25 20.24 -7.58
C SER A 32 5.45 20.18 -8.88
N LEU A 33 5.29 18.98 -9.46
CA LEU A 33 4.45 18.78 -10.64
C LEU A 33 2.99 19.22 -10.41
N MET A 34 2.41 18.87 -9.26
CA MET A 34 1.04 19.26 -8.93
C MET A 34 0.89 20.79 -8.82
N ARG A 35 1.88 21.49 -8.27
CA ARG A 35 1.92 22.97 -8.27
C ARG A 35 2.05 23.53 -9.69
N PHE A 36 2.88 22.91 -10.52
CA PHE A 36 3.18 23.32 -11.89
C PHE A 36 1.98 23.18 -12.83
N ARG A 37 1.08 22.23 -12.58
CA ARG A 37 -0.25 22.17 -13.24
C ARG A 37 -1.07 23.45 -13.02
N CYS A 38 -0.85 24.21 -11.95
CA CYS A 38 -1.60 25.43 -11.66
C CYS A 38 -1.00 26.68 -12.31
N VAL A 39 0.29 26.64 -12.69
CA VAL A 39 1.02 27.81 -13.19
C VAL A 39 0.83 28.01 -14.70
N SER A 40 0.76 26.92 -15.47
CA SER A 40 0.69 26.98 -16.94
C SER A 40 -0.26 25.93 -17.52
N LYS A 41 -1.10 26.36 -18.49
CA LYS A 41 -1.94 25.44 -19.28
C LYS A 41 -1.10 24.44 -20.08
N HIS A 42 0.05 24.88 -20.58
CA HIS A 42 0.98 24.03 -21.33
C HIS A 42 1.57 22.93 -20.45
N TRP A 43 2.09 23.31 -19.28
CA TRP A 43 2.63 22.35 -18.32
C TRP A 43 1.57 21.40 -17.81
N ARG A 44 0.35 21.90 -17.55
CA ARG A 44 -0.80 21.06 -17.23
C ARG A 44 -1.09 20.03 -18.32
N SER A 45 -0.99 20.41 -19.59
CA SER A 45 -1.20 19.51 -20.74
C SER A 45 -0.14 18.41 -20.80
N ILE A 46 1.14 18.77 -20.63
CA ILE A 46 2.26 17.81 -20.60
C ILE A 46 2.08 16.83 -19.43
N ILE A 47 1.84 17.33 -18.22
CA ILE A 47 1.76 16.51 -17.00
C ILE A 47 0.56 15.55 -17.04
N ARG A 48 -0.54 15.91 -17.72
CA ARG A 48 -1.72 15.04 -17.89
C ARG A 48 -1.58 14.05 -19.06
N ASN A 49 -0.54 14.17 -19.87
CA ASN A 49 -0.35 13.29 -21.02
C ASN A 49 -0.06 11.85 -20.53
N PRO A 50 -0.79 10.81 -21.00
CA PRO A 50 -0.55 9.42 -20.60
C PRO A 50 0.88 8.94 -20.85
N SER A 51 1.51 9.38 -21.95
CA SER A 51 2.92 9.05 -22.23
C SER A 51 3.86 9.69 -21.21
N PHE A 52 3.54 10.88 -20.70
CA PHE A 52 4.31 11.54 -19.64
C PHE A 52 4.22 10.73 -18.36
N VAL A 53 3.01 10.38 -17.94
CA VAL A 53 2.73 9.54 -16.77
C VAL A 53 3.53 8.23 -16.82
N ASN A 54 3.55 7.56 -17.97
CA ASN A 54 4.30 6.31 -18.16
C ASN A 54 5.84 6.52 -18.13
N SER A 55 6.31 7.70 -18.52
CA SER A 55 7.74 8.05 -18.54
C SER A 55 8.24 8.69 -17.25
N TYR A 56 7.36 9.12 -16.35
CA TYR A 56 7.70 9.82 -15.12
C TYR A 56 8.56 8.94 -14.19
N ARG A 57 9.67 9.49 -13.68
CA ARG A 57 10.61 8.77 -12.80
C ARG A 57 10.98 9.54 -11.53
N GLY A 58 10.62 10.82 -11.43
CA GLY A 58 10.92 11.69 -10.29
C GLY A 58 10.06 11.45 -9.04
N GLY A 59 9.29 10.36 -9.00
CA GLY A 59 8.49 9.99 -7.84
C GLY A 59 9.37 9.51 -6.69
N PHE A 60 8.90 9.68 -5.46
CA PHE A 60 9.50 9.01 -4.31
C PHE A 60 9.58 7.50 -4.55
N LYS A 61 10.69 6.90 -4.13
CA LYS A 61 10.87 5.45 -4.11
C LYS A 61 11.35 5.03 -2.73
N GLY A 62 10.60 4.17 -2.08
CA GLY A 62 10.96 3.74 -0.75
C GLY A 62 9.90 2.89 -0.11
N LEU A 63 9.89 2.87 1.22
CA LEU A 63 8.84 2.18 1.96
C LEU A 63 7.66 3.11 2.21
N LEU A 64 6.48 2.58 1.96
CA LEU A 64 5.21 3.15 2.38
C LEU A 64 4.64 2.31 3.50
N ILE A 65 4.41 2.93 4.65
CA ILE A 65 3.73 2.31 5.78
C ILE A 65 2.32 2.88 5.84
N GLN A 66 1.34 1.98 5.91
CA GLN A 66 -0.06 2.29 6.14
C GLN A 66 -0.36 1.98 7.61
N GLU A 67 -0.76 3.01 8.35
CA GLU A 67 -1.19 2.88 9.74
C GLU A 67 -2.68 3.25 9.84
N PRO A 68 -3.51 2.39 10.44
CA PRO A 68 -4.88 2.75 10.75
C PRO A 68 -4.89 3.88 11.78
N GLY A 69 -5.75 4.88 11.57
CA GLY A 69 -5.93 5.99 12.50
C GLY A 69 -6.25 5.54 13.92
N ASN A 70 -5.90 6.38 14.89
CA ASN A 70 -5.90 6.08 16.32
C ASN A 70 -7.24 5.45 16.80
N TYR A 71 -7.18 4.22 17.31
CA TYR A 71 -8.32 3.42 17.79
C TYR A 71 -9.16 4.12 18.87
N ILE A 72 -8.58 5.10 19.56
CA ILE A 72 -9.22 5.85 20.64
C ILE A 72 -10.24 6.86 20.09
N GLN A 73 -10.05 7.38 18.87
CA GLN A 73 -11.04 8.20 18.19
C GLN A 73 -11.90 7.30 17.29
N ARG A 74 -12.90 6.64 17.88
CA ARG A 74 -13.92 5.81 17.21
C ARG A 74 -14.71 6.51 16.07
N PHE A 75 -14.35 7.74 15.69
CA PHE A 75 -15.06 8.57 14.71
C PHE A 75 -14.15 9.25 13.66
N SER A 76 -12.87 8.87 13.54
CA SER A 76 -12.03 9.36 12.44
C SER A 76 -10.97 8.34 11.99
N PRO A 77 -11.23 7.52 10.96
CA PRO A 77 -10.24 6.60 10.41
C PRO A 77 -9.38 7.36 9.39
N THR A 78 -8.62 8.33 9.87
CA THR A 78 -7.58 8.90 9.04
C THR A 78 -6.47 7.87 8.96
N GLU A 79 -6.24 7.29 7.78
CA GLU A 79 -5.04 6.51 7.56
C GLU A 79 -3.84 7.44 7.42
N ASN A 80 -2.80 7.12 8.19
CA ASN A 80 -1.50 7.76 8.06
C ASN A 80 -0.64 6.98 7.08
N PHE A 81 -0.10 7.69 6.10
CA PHE A 81 0.92 7.17 5.21
C PHE A 81 2.28 7.74 5.58
N PHE A 82 3.22 6.86 5.89
CA PHE A 82 4.60 7.23 6.18
C PHE A 82 5.51 6.80 5.04
N TYR A 83 6.29 7.76 4.56
CA TYR A 83 7.26 7.57 3.48
C TYR A 83 8.67 7.51 4.07
N ILE A 84 9.37 6.41 3.83
CA ILE A 84 10.78 6.26 4.20
C ILE A 84 11.62 6.19 2.92
N ASN A 85 12.33 7.27 2.62
CA ASN A 85 13.20 7.30 1.44
C ASN A 85 14.36 6.31 1.62
N LEU A 86 14.57 5.46 0.62
CA LEU A 86 15.62 4.43 0.65
C LEU A 86 16.83 4.79 -0.22
N LEU A 87 16.77 5.89 -0.97
CA LEU A 87 17.76 6.23 -2.00
C LEU A 87 18.72 7.38 -1.62
N ASP A 88 18.58 8.00 -0.44
CA ASP A 88 19.54 9.01 0.02
C ASP A 88 20.75 8.32 0.65
N ASP A 89 21.66 7.85 -0.20
CA ASP A 89 23.05 7.53 0.14
C ASP A 89 23.93 8.38 -0.78
N ASP A 90 24.30 9.59 -0.34
CA ASP A 90 25.42 10.35 -0.91
C ASP A 90 25.76 11.55 0.00
N GLY A 91 26.60 11.27 0.99
CA GLY A 91 27.21 12.31 1.84
C GLY A 91 28.05 11.70 2.97
N PRO A 92 29.37 11.94 3.04
CA PRO A 92 30.22 11.44 4.12
C PRO A 92 29.93 12.10 5.49
N ASP A 93 29.04 13.09 5.52
CA ASP A 93 28.91 14.03 6.63
C ASP A 93 27.45 14.47 6.81
N ASP A 94 26.57 13.56 7.21
CA ASP A 94 25.50 13.92 8.15
C ASP A 94 24.93 12.67 8.83
N ARG A 95 24.61 12.79 10.12
CA ARG A 95 24.06 11.73 10.94
C ARG A 95 22.63 11.39 10.48
N SER A 96 22.50 10.45 9.55
CA SER A 96 21.33 9.57 9.35
C SER A 96 19.93 10.20 9.53
N ASN A 97 19.70 11.41 9.02
CA ASN A 97 18.37 12.01 8.98
C ASN A 97 17.74 11.67 7.62
N LYS A 98 17.29 10.41 7.45
CA LYS A 98 16.42 10.05 6.33
C LYS A 98 15.18 10.95 6.40
N GLN A 99 14.95 11.79 5.39
CA GLN A 99 13.82 12.71 5.39
C GLN A 99 12.52 11.91 5.26
N ILE A 100 11.75 11.85 6.34
CA ILE A 100 10.43 11.21 6.37
C ILE A 100 9.36 12.28 6.19
N SER A 101 8.57 12.12 5.12
CA SER A 101 7.36 12.91 4.90
C SER A 101 6.15 12.15 5.41
N LEU A 102 5.44 12.75 6.37
CA LEU A 102 4.11 12.30 6.78
C LEU A 102 3.07 12.85 5.81
N HIS A 103 2.25 11.96 5.26
CA HIS A 103 1.04 12.34 4.54
C HIS A 103 -0.17 11.89 5.35
N HIS A 104 -0.85 12.85 5.97
CA HIS A 104 -2.14 12.63 6.61
C HIS A 104 -3.23 12.61 5.53
N THR A 105 -4.09 11.59 5.55
CA THR A 105 -5.20 11.50 4.60
C THR A 105 -6.47 12.17 5.13
N LEU A 106 -7.40 12.40 4.21
CA LEU A 106 -8.58 13.25 4.30
C LEU A 106 -9.57 12.82 5.39
N GLU A 107 -10.05 13.79 6.15
CA GLU A 107 -11.27 13.66 6.97
C GLU A 107 -12.49 13.51 6.04
N HIS A 108 -13.33 12.51 6.28
CA HIS A 108 -14.59 12.39 5.56
C HIS A 108 -15.61 13.38 6.15
N GLY A 109 -16.15 14.28 5.33
CA GLY A 109 -17.05 15.37 5.75
C GLY A 109 -18.36 14.95 6.42
N ASN A 110 -18.68 13.65 6.42
CA ASN A 110 -19.94 13.12 6.94
C ASN A 110 -19.79 12.34 8.26
N GLY A 111 -18.60 12.32 8.89
CA GLY A 111 -18.38 11.70 10.21
C GLY A 111 -18.44 10.16 10.25
N HIS A 112 -18.60 9.50 9.11
CA HIS A 112 -18.52 8.04 9.01
C HIS A 112 -17.09 7.55 8.83
N SER A 113 -16.78 6.44 9.50
CA SER A 113 -15.50 5.77 9.38
C SER A 113 -15.41 5.03 8.03
N LEU A 114 -14.50 5.43 7.13
CA LEU A 114 -14.11 4.65 5.95
C LEU A 114 -13.00 3.66 6.28
N ASP A 115 -13.15 2.42 5.83
CA ASP A 115 -12.06 1.45 5.73
C ASP A 115 -11.25 1.68 4.45
N SER A 116 -10.12 1.01 4.32
CA SER A 116 -9.22 1.12 3.18
C SER A 116 -8.75 -0.23 2.64
N THR A 117 -8.38 -0.24 1.37
CA THR A 117 -7.59 -1.33 0.79
C THR A 117 -6.11 -1.16 1.13
N ARG A 118 -5.31 -2.20 0.89
CA ARG A 118 -3.86 -2.00 0.76
C ARG A 118 -3.54 -1.09 -0.44
N VAL A 119 -2.38 -0.45 -0.38
CA VAL A 119 -1.87 0.39 -1.46
C VAL A 119 -1.38 -0.48 -2.61
N VAL A 120 -1.87 -0.20 -3.81
CA VAL A 120 -1.44 -0.85 -5.05
C VAL A 120 -1.00 0.22 -6.04
N ASN A 121 0.28 0.21 -6.40
CA ASN A 121 0.87 1.22 -7.29
C ASN A 121 0.44 2.63 -6.89
N GLY A 122 0.64 3.03 -5.62
CA GLY A 122 0.31 4.39 -5.12
C GLY A 122 -1.17 4.77 -5.05
N LEU A 123 -2.05 3.84 -5.39
CA LEU A 123 -3.50 3.99 -5.28
C LEU A 123 -4.01 3.23 -4.06
N VAL A 124 -4.97 3.84 -3.37
CA VAL A 124 -5.73 3.23 -2.28
C VAL A 124 -7.21 3.47 -2.51
N CYS A 125 -8.04 2.48 -2.22
CA CYS A 125 -9.49 2.64 -2.24
C CYS A 125 -9.99 2.78 -0.81
N TYR A 126 -10.75 3.85 -0.55
CA TYR A 126 -11.51 4.01 0.70
C TYR A 126 -12.95 3.59 0.49
N TYR A 127 -13.56 2.93 1.48
CA TYR A 127 -14.90 2.38 1.33
C TYR A 127 -15.68 2.31 2.65
N CYS A 128 -17.00 2.27 2.54
CA CYS A 128 -17.93 1.97 3.64
C CYS A 128 -19.24 1.46 3.03
N GLY A 129 -19.69 0.27 3.40
CA GLY A 129 -20.89 -0.34 2.82
C GLY A 129 -20.77 -0.52 1.29
N ASN A 130 -21.66 0.11 0.53
CA ASN A 130 -21.65 0.12 -0.94
C ASN A 130 -20.87 1.31 -1.55
N TYR A 131 -20.43 2.26 -0.72
CA TYR A 131 -19.68 3.42 -1.16
C TYR A 131 -18.19 3.09 -1.26
N SER A 132 -17.56 3.56 -2.33
CA SER A 132 -16.11 3.48 -2.50
C SER A 132 -15.57 4.68 -3.27
N CYS A 133 -14.32 5.07 -3.00
CA CYS A 133 -13.59 6.06 -3.77
C CYS A 133 -12.13 5.68 -3.89
N LEU A 134 -11.53 6.07 -5.01
CA LEU A 134 -10.12 5.86 -5.28
C LEU A 134 -9.34 7.14 -4.95
N TYR A 135 -8.19 6.96 -4.32
CA TYR A 135 -7.30 8.04 -3.92
C TYR A 135 -5.88 7.75 -4.41
N ASN A 136 -5.27 8.74 -5.06
CA ASN A 136 -3.85 8.70 -5.40
C ASN A 136 -3.07 9.44 -4.32
N ILE A 137 -2.21 8.72 -3.60
CA ILE A 137 -1.53 9.25 -2.40
C ILE A 137 -0.56 10.38 -2.77
N ALA A 138 0.08 10.28 -3.93
CA ALA A 138 1.10 11.23 -4.39
C ALA A 138 0.46 12.51 -4.96
N THR A 139 -0.54 12.37 -5.83
CA THR A 139 -1.23 13.54 -6.44
C THR A 139 -2.27 14.15 -5.51
N ARG A 140 -2.72 13.39 -4.50
CA ARG A 140 -3.82 13.70 -3.57
C ARG A 140 -5.17 13.91 -4.26
N GLU A 141 -5.28 13.43 -5.50
CA GLU A 141 -6.55 13.41 -6.21
C GLU A 141 -7.42 12.28 -5.65
N ARG A 142 -8.74 12.52 -5.64
CA ARG A 142 -9.76 11.56 -5.25
C ARG A 142 -10.82 11.51 -6.33
N ILE A 143 -11.37 10.33 -6.58
CA ILE A 143 -12.55 10.16 -7.41
C ILE A 143 -13.50 9.15 -6.77
N ASP A 144 -14.78 9.50 -6.69
CA ASP A 144 -15.82 8.57 -6.23
C ASP A 144 -16.11 7.54 -7.33
N LEU A 145 -16.30 6.29 -6.93
CA LEU A 145 -16.61 5.17 -7.83
C LEU A 145 -18.13 4.94 -7.86
N PRO A 146 -18.66 4.23 -8.88
CA PRO A 146 -20.06 3.81 -8.88
C PRO A 146 -20.43 3.08 -7.60
N LEU A 147 -21.66 3.28 -7.12
CA LEU A 147 -22.16 2.54 -5.96
C LEU A 147 -22.30 1.07 -6.33
N SER A 148 -21.86 0.20 -5.42
CA SER A 148 -22.09 -1.23 -5.55
C SER A 148 -23.58 -1.56 -5.36
N GLN A 149 -24.02 -2.67 -5.95
CA GLN A 149 -25.41 -3.11 -5.89
C GLN A 149 -25.85 -3.46 -4.46
N TYR A 150 -24.91 -3.89 -3.63
CA TYR A 150 -25.20 -4.40 -2.29
C TYR A 150 -24.70 -3.49 -1.17
N GLU A 151 -25.58 -3.05 -0.29
CA GLU A 151 -25.23 -2.25 0.88
C GLU A 151 -25.03 -3.13 2.12
N TYR A 152 -23.83 -3.71 2.27
CA TYR A 152 -23.46 -4.46 3.48
C TYR A 152 -22.28 -3.80 4.18
N ASN A 153 -22.49 -3.33 5.41
CA ASN A 153 -21.50 -2.59 6.21
C ASN A 153 -20.22 -3.39 6.50
N LEU A 154 -20.30 -4.72 6.48
CA LEU A 154 -19.17 -5.62 6.73
C LEU A 154 -18.50 -6.11 5.43
N SER A 155 -18.85 -5.52 4.29
CA SER A 155 -18.18 -5.82 3.01
C SER A 155 -16.71 -5.42 3.05
N ARG A 156 -15.87 -6.21 2.39
CA ARG A 156 -14.45 -5.90 2.22
C ARG A 156 -14.12 -5.63 0.77
N TYR A 157 -13.25 -4.67 0.55
CA TYR A 157 -12.79 -4.31 -0.78
C TYR A 157 -11.31 -4.65 -0.92
N HIS A 158 -10.93 -5.03 -2.13
CA HIS A 158 -9.60 -5.52 -2.47
C HIS A 158 -9.20 -4.91 -3.80
N LEU A 159 -8.32 -3.91 -3.75
CA LEU A 159 -7.74 -3.29 -4.94
C LEU A 159 -6.63 -4.19 -5.49
N GLY A 160 -6.61 -4.39 -6.80
CA GLY A 160 -5.56 -5.11 -7.49
C GLY A 160 -5.24 -4.54 -8.87
N TYR A 161 -4.05 -4.85 -9.37
CA TYR A 161 -3.60 -4.52 -10.71
C TYR A 161 -3.32 -5.79 -11.50
N ASP A 162 -3.99 -5.92 -12.64
CA ASP A 162 -3.79 -6.97 -13.62
C ASP A 162 -2.70 -6.53 -14.62
N PRO A 163 -1.48 -7.10 -14.57
CA PRO A 163 -0.40 -6.73 -15.46
C PRO A 163 -0.58 -7.23 -16.89
N ILE A 164 -1.43 -8.25 -17.12
CA ILE A 164 -1.69 -8.83 -18.44
C ILE A 164 -2.55 -7.86 -19.24
N ASN A 165 -3.69 -7.46 -18.66
CA ASN A 165 -4.61 -6.52 -19.32
C ASN A 165 -4.28 -5.06 -19.04
N LYS A 166 -3.34 -4.77 -18.12
CA LYS A 166 -2.92 -3.43 -17.67
C LYS A 166 -4.05 -2.62 -17.07
N MET A 167 -4.89 -3.28 -16.28
CA MET A 167 -6.10 -2.70 -15.70
C MET A 167 -6.08 -2.82 -14.18
N TYR A 168 -6.70 -1.85 -13.52
CA TYR A 168 -7.02 -1.98 -12.10
C TYR A 168 -8.40 -2.59 -11.93
N LYS A 169 -8.53 -3.48 -10.96
CA LYS A 169 -9.81 -4.09 -10.58
C LYS A 169 -10.00 -3.92 -9.08
N LEU A 170 -11.24 -3.62 -8.70
CA LEU A 170 -11.66 -3.54 -7.32
C LEU A 170 -12.64 -4.68 -7.07
N LEU A 171 -12.22 -5.66 -6.28
CA LEU A 171 -13.04 -6.78 -5.86
C LEU A 171 -13.71 -6.43 -4.53
N LYS A 172 -15.01 -6.66 -4.44
CA LYS A 172 -15.79 -6.53 -3.22
C LYS A 172 -16.35 -7.89 -2.82
N ILE A 173 -16.13 -8.26 -1.58
CA ILE A 173 -16.62 -9.50 -0.98
C ILE A 173 -17.62 -9.14 0.12
N CYS A 174 -18.85 -9.57 -0.06
CA CYS A 174 -19.94 -9.41 0.89
C CYS A 174 -19.97 -10.63 1.82
N PRO A 175 -20.03 -10.43 3.15
CA PRO A 175 -20.06 -11.55 4.08
C PRO A 175 -21.38 -12.34 3.96
N PRO A 176 -21.39 -13.58 4.49
CA PRO A 176 -22.60 -14.37 4.52
C PRO A 176 -23.59 -13.74 5.50
N VAL A 177 -24.87 -14.00 5.28
CA VAL A 177 -25.94 -13.55 6.16
C VAL A 177 -26.49 -14.75 6.90
N TYR A 178 -26.52 -14.63 8.23
CA TYR A 178 -27.09 -15.61 9.13
C TYR A 178 -28.36 -15.06 9.76
N ASP A 179 -29.32 -15.94 10.08
CA ASP A 179 -30.46 -15.56 10.89
C ASP A 179 -30.10 -15.47 12.38
N SER A 180 -31.08 -15.16 13.23
CA SER A 180 -30.91 -15.11 14.68
C SER A 180 -30.53 -16.46 15.32
N GLU A 181 -30.73 -17.57 14.62
CA GLU A 181 -30.40 -18.93 15.05
C GLU A 181 -29.06 -19.43 14.47
N ALA A 182 -28.28 -18.52 13.86
CA ALA A 182 -27.01 -18.80 13.18
C ALA A 182 -27.13 -19.76 11.98
N LEU A 183 -28.33 -19.90 11.39
CA LEU A 183 -28.51 -20.61 10.13
C LEU A 183 -28.16 -19.69 8.96
N LEU A 184 -27.39 -20.23 8.02
CA LEU A 184 -26.97 -19.51 6.82
C LEU A 184 -28.19 -19.19 5.94
N ILE A 185 -28.55 -17.90 5.86
CA ILE A 185 -29.58 -17.39 4.95
C ILE A 185 -28.99 -17.22 3.54
N ARG A 186 -27.79 -16.65 3.46
CA ARG A 186 -27.14 -16.32 2.19
C ARG A 186 -25.64 -16.53 2.29
N ASN A 187 -25.06 -17.15 1.27
CA ASN A 187 -23.62 -17.32 1.15
C ASN A 187 -22.94 -15.99 0.78
N PHE A 188 -21.62 -15.98 0.62
CA PHE A 188 -20.88 -14.80 0.14
C PHE A 188 -21.42 -14.33 -1.21
N ASP A 189 -21.54 -13.02 -1.38
CA ASP A 189 -21.70 -12.41 -2.71
C ASP A 189 -20.39 -11.72 -3.09
N CYS A 190 -20.06 -11.73 -4.37
CA CYS A 190 -18.86 -11.08 -4.88
C CYS A 190 -19.20 -10.20 -6.07
N GLU A 191 -18.73 -8.96 -5.99
CA GLU A 191 -18.82 -8.00 -7.08
C GLU A 191 -17.41 -7.55 -7.45
N ILE A 192 -17.21 -7.22 -8.70
CA ILE A 192 -15.95 -6.66 -9.17
C ILE A 192 -16.23 -5.45 -10.07
N LEU A 193 -15.32 -4.48 -10.01
CA LEU A 193 -15.35 -3.28 -10.85
C LEU A 193 -13.99 -3.14 -11.54
N THR A 194 -13.99 -3.17 -12.87
CA THR A 194 -12.82 -2.90 -13.70
C THR A 194 -12.72 -1.40 -13.95
N LEU A 195 -11.73 -0.76 -13.32
CA LEU A 195 -11.60 0.69 -13.33
C LEU A 195 -11.29 1.21 -14.74
N GLY A 196 -11.99 2.28 -15.14
CA GLY A 196 -11.87 2.89 -16.47
C GLY A 196 -12.67 2.19 -17.58
N ILE A 197 -13.28 1.03 -17.29
CA ILE A 197 -14.07 0.25 -18.26
C ILE A 197 -15.51 0.10 -17.78
N ASP A 198 -15.69 -0.42 -16.56
CA ASP A 198 -17.01 -0.77 -16.05
C ASP A 198 -17.73 0.49 -15.55
N GLU A 199 -18.96 0.72 -16.04
CA GLU A 199 -19.85 1.79 -15.56
C GLU A 199 -20.55 1.40 -14.25
N SER A 200 -20.64 0.11 -13.96
CA SER A 200 -21.30 -0.44 -12.77
C SER A 200 -20.62 -1.73 -12.31
N TRP A 201 -20.86 -2.10 -11.05
CA TRP A 201 -20.37 -3.33 -10.48
C TRP A 201 -21.05 -4.55 -11.11
N ARG A 202 -20.26 -5.60 -11.34
CA ARG A 202 -20.75 -6.87 -11.89
C ARG A 202 -20.50 -8.03 -10.92
N ASN A 203 -21.48 -8.92 -10.84
CA ASN A 203 -21.41 -10.11 -10.00
C ASN A 203 -20.45 -11.14 -10.59
N ILE A 204 -19.69 -11.81 -9.72
CA ILE A 204 -18.80 -12.92 -10.07
C ILE A 204 -18.99 -14.09 -9.10
N GLU A 205 -18.39 -15.23 -9.42
CA GLU A 205 -18.40 -16.39 -8.53
C GLU A 205 -17.78 -16.06 -7.18
N SER A 206 -18.42 -16.51 -6.10
CA SER A 206 -17.98 -16.31 -4.73
C SER A 206 -16.72 -17.12 -4.39
N PRO A 207 -15.93 -16.71 -3.38
CA PRO A 207 -14.79 -17.48 -2.92
C PRO A 207 -15.24 -18.85 -2.40
N PRO A 208 -14.34 -19.85 -2.43
CA PRO A 208 -14.65 -21.20 -1.98
C PRO A 208 -14.84 -21.32 -0.46
N CYS A 209 -14.42 -20.31 0.32
CA CYS A 209 -14.61 -20.21 1.76
C CYS A 209 -14.58 -18.75 2.23
N GLU A 210 -14.85 -18.53 3.52
CA GLU A 210 -14.85 -17.22 4.14
C GLU A 210 -13.48 -16.53 4.04
N ILE A 211 -13.51 -15.22 3.73
CA ILE A 211 -12.34 -14.35 3.71
C ILE A 211 -12.45 -13.37 4.87
N LEU A 212 -11.54 -13.50 5.83
CA LEU A 212 -11.52 -12.73 7.07
C LEU A 212 -10.40 -11.71 7.12
N LYS A 213 -9.49 -11.72 6.15
CA LYS A 213 -8.30 -10.84 6.13
C LYS A 213 -8.25 -9.93 4.90
N ASN A 214 -7.38 -8.94 4.96
CA ASN A 214 -7.06 -8.11 3.82
C ASN A 214 -6.14 -8.85 2.85
N SER A 215 -6.42 -8.69 1.55
CA SER A 215 -5.60 -9.25 0.47
C SER A 215 -4.29 -8.49 0.30
N ILE A 216 -3.31 -9.16 -0.31
CA ILE A 216 -2.18 -8.50 -0.97
C ILE A 216 -2.27 -8.72 -2.47
N CYS A 217 -2.09 -7.65 -3.23
CA CYS A 217 -1.97 -7.74 -4.68
C CYS A 217 -0.50 -7.96 -5.07
N PHE A 218 -0.23 -9.08 -5.73
CA PHE A 218 1.09 -9.40 -6.24
C PHE A 218 0.96 -10.11 -7.59
N ASP A 219 1.69 -9.62 -8.60
CA ASP A 219 1.77 -10.21 -9.94
C ASP A 219 0.42 -10.60 -10.57
N GLY A 220 -0.57 -9.70 -10.50
CA GLY A 220 -1.89 -9.96 -11.07
C GLY A 220 -2.80 -10.86 -10.24
N VAL A 221 -2.42 -11.19 -9.00
CA VAL A 221 -3.20 -12.06 -8.12
C VAL A 221 -3.42 -11.39 -6.77
N LEU A 222 -4.63 -11.50 -6.23
CA LEU A 222 -4.93 -11.16 -4.85
C LEU A 222 -4.74 -12.40 -3.97
N TYR A 223 -3.95 -12.30 -2.90
CA TYR A 223 -3.65 -13.41 -1.99
C TYR A 223 -4.20 -13.15 -0.59
N TRP A 224 -4.83 -14.16 0.01
CA TRP A 224 -5.32 -14.17 1.39
C TRP A 224 -4.73 -15.35 2.17
N MET A 225 -4.24 -15.07 3.37
CA MET A 225 -3.73 -16.07 4.32
C MET A 225 -4.80 -16.42 5.35
N GLU A 226 -5.76 -17.23 4.96
CA GLU A 226 -6.84 -17.64 5.86
C GLU A 226 -6.42 -18.80 6.79
N PRO A 227 -7.02 -18.89 7.99
CA PRO A 227 -6.69 -19.93 8.97
C PRO A 227 -6.71 -21.34 8.38
N GLU A 228 -7.76 -21.66 7.60
CA GLU A 228 -7.96 -22.99 7.04
C GLU A 228 -7.21 -23.19 5.73
N ASN A 229 -7.53 -22.41 4.70
CA ASN A 229 -6.99 -22.58 3.34
C ASN A 229 -6.57 -21.23 2.78
N ASN A 230 -5.33 -21.10 2.28
CA ASN A 230 -4.93 -19.83 1.68
C ASN A 230 -5.58 -19.70 0.30
N ILE A 231 -6.11 -18.52 0.00
CA ILE A 231 -6.91 -18.25 -1.19
C ILE A 231 -6.14 -17.30 -2.11
N ALA A 232 -6.24 -17.55 -3.41
CA ALA A 232 -5.75 -16.67 -4.46
C ALA A 232 -6.90 -16.30 -5.39
N PHE A 233 -6.89 -15.08 -5.93
CA PHE A 233 -7.80 -14.65 -6.98
C PHE A 233 -6.99 -14.08 -8.15
N ASP A 234 -7.02 -14.79 -9.27
CA ASP A 234 -6.39 -14.38 -10.52
C ASP A 234 -7.19 -13.22 -11.11
N LEU A 235 -6.61 -12.02 -11.16
CA LEU A 235 -7.32 -10.82 -11.64
C LEU A 235 -7.60 -10.89 -13.14
N ALA A 236 -6.78 -11.56 -13.94
CA ALA A 236 -6.95 -11.63 -15.38
C ALA A 236 -8.07 -12.60 -15.75
N ARG A 237 -8.12 -13.75 -15.08
CA ARG A 237 -9.15 -14.79 -15.28
C ARG A 237 -10.39 -14.61 -14.43
N GLU A 238 -10.28 -13.82 -13.37
CA GLU A 238 -11.31 -13.57 -12.36
C GLU A 238 -11.79 -14.85 -11.70
N LYS A 239 -10.83 -15.67 -11.29
CA LYS A 239 -11.11 -16.97 -10.68
C LYS A 239 -10.39 -17.11 -9.36
N PHE A 240 -11.15 -17.61 -8.39
CA PHE A 240 -10.60 -18.06 -7.12
C PHE A 240 -9.87 -19.40 -7.28
N GLY A 241 -8.85 -19.59 -6.46
CA GLY A 241 -8.12 -20.84 -6.32
C GLY A 241 -7.45 -20.92 -4.96
N PHE A 242 -6.82 -22.06 -4.69
CA PHE A 242 -6.05 -22.27 -3.48
C PHE A 242 -4.56 -22.23 -3.77
N PHE A 243 -3.78 -21.82 -2.77
CA PHE A 243 -2.33 -21.95 -2.80
C PHE A 243 -1.80 -22.42 -1.45
N THR A 244 -0.60 -22.96 -1.45
CA THR A 244 0.08 -23.43 -0.24
C THR A 244 1.25 -22.51 0.10
N THR A 245 1.63 -22.48 1.37
CA THR A 245 2.79 -21.74 1.88
C THR A 245 3.62 -22.64 2.80
N PRO A 246 4.96 -22.55 2.80
CA PRO A 246 5.80 -23.30 3.74
C PRO A 246 5.54 -22.86 5.19
N GLY A 247 5.48 -23.82 6.11
CA GLY A 247 5.47 -23.57 7.56
C GLY A 247 4.20 -22.91 8.10
N LYS A 248 3.02 -23.39 7.68
CA LYS A 248 1.67 -22.91 8.08
C LYS A 248 1.34 -23.25 9.55
N ASP A 249 2.27 -22.98 10.47
CA ASP A 249 2.10 -23.27 11.89
C ASP A 249 1.59 -22.05 12.68
N TYR A 250 1.72 -20.82 12.16
CA TYR A 250 1.22 -19.60 12.82
C TYR A 250 0.76 -18.52 11.84
N ILE A 251 -0.09 -17.63 12.35
CA ILE A 251 -0.77 -16.47 11.72
C ILE A 251 0.10 -15.83 10.63
N GLY A 252 -0.16 -16.22 9.37
CA GLY A 252 0.67 -15.85 8.24
C GLY A 252 0.44 -14.40 7.80
N TYR A 253 1.48 -13.58 7.92
CA TYR A 253 1.60 -12.31 7.21
C TYR A 253 2.33 -12.56 5.88
N LEU A 254 1.88 -11.90 4.81
CA LEU A 254 2.51 -11.96 3.48
C LEU A 254 3.13 -10.59 3.15
N PRO A 255 4.32 -10.27 3.66
CA PRO A 255 4.98 -9.05 3.24
C PRO A 255 5.32 -9.08 1.74
N GLN A 256 5.17 -7.92 1.07
CA GLN A 256 5.56 -7.73 -0.33
C GLN A 256 6.90 -6.97 -0.37
N PHE A 257 7.85 -7.53 -1.11
CA PHE A 257 9.25 -7.09 -1.20
C PHE A 257 9.58 -6.75 -2.64
N GLY A 258 9.27 -5.53 -3.07
CA GLY A 258 9.44 -5.13 -4.46
C GLY A 258 8.79 -6.13 -5.42
N PRO A 259 9.55 -6.80 -6.32
CA PRO A 259 9.03 -7.78 -7.28
C PRO A 259 8.83 -9.18 -6.68
N SER A 260 8.78 -9.35 -5.36
CA SER A 260 8.65 -10.66 -4.74
C SER A 260 7.71 -10.68 -3.54
N LEU A 261 7.03 -11.80 -3.34
CA LEU A 261 6.17 -12.06 -2.19
C LEU A 261 6.96 -12.95 -1.21
N ALA A 262 6.94 -12.66 0.09
CA ALA A 262 7.54 -13.55 1.08
C ALA A 262 6.56 -13.98 2.18
N THR A 263 6.83 -15.11 2.80
CA THR A 263 6.17 -15.57 4.03
C THR A 263 7.19 -15.73 5.14
N LEU A 264 6.76 -15.51 6.37
CA LEU A 264 7.46 -16.02 7.55
C LEU A 264 6.83 -17.35 7.95
N GLY A 265 7.59 -18.43 7.87
CA GLY A 265 7.20 -19.76 8.32
C GLY A 265 8.03 -20.22 9.53
N GLY A 266 7.44 -21.08 10.36
CA GLY A 266 8.16 -21.82 11.41
C GLY A 266 8.68 -20.96 12.56
N THR A 267 7.93 -19.94 12.98
CA THR A 267 8.34 -19.10 14.10
C THR A 267 8.25 -19.84 15.42
N ILE A 268 9.39 -20.16 16.06
CA ILE A 268 9.42 -20.75 17.40
C ILE A 268 9.95 -19.71 18.38
N LEU A 269 9.12 -19.36 19.36
CA LEU A 269 9.55 -18.59 20.53
C LEU A 269 10.03 -19.57 21.61
N LYS A 270 11.28 -19.40 22.03
CA LYS A 270 11.82 -20.07 23.22
C LYS A 270 12.11 -19.03 24.29
N THR A 271 11.51 -19.23 25.46
CA THR A 271 11.74 -18.39 26.64
C THR A 271 12.63 -19.17 27.60
N ASP A 272 13.77 -18.59 27.97
CA ASP A 272 14.57 -19.09 29.08
C ASP A 272 14.12 -18.42 30.37
N MET A 273 13.36 -19.16 31.19
CA MET A 273 12.78 -18.70 32.47
C MET A 273 13.85 -18.22 33.46
N ASN A 274 15.10 -18.67 33.34
CA ASN A 274 16.17 -18.30 34.27
C ASN A 274 16.92 -17.03 33.87
N SER A 275 16.88 -16.66 32.59
CA SER A 275 17.61 -15.50 32.07
C SER A 275 16.73 -14.38 31.51
N GLY A 276 15.40 -14.57 31.45
CA GLY A 276 14.47 -13.62 30.84
C GLY A 276 14.59 -13.52 29.30
N LYS A 277 15.55 -14.25 28.71
CA LYS A 277 15.86 -14.13 27.28
C LYS A 277 14.83 -14.83 26.43
N MET A 278 14.30 -14.09 25.47
CA MET A 278 13.43 -14.59 24.41
C MET A 278 14.27 -14.83 23.15
N THR A 279 14.18 -16.03 22.59
CA THR A 279 14.79 -16.35 21.29
C THR A 279 13.69 -16.64 20.27
N CYS A 280 13.69 -15.89 19.17
CA CYS A 280 12.79 -16.11 18.04
C CYS A 280 13.58 -16.73 16.88
N PHE A 281 13.14 -17.91 16.44
CA PHE A 281 13.63 -18.55 15.22
C PHE A 281 12.62 -18.28 14.12
N GLY A 282 13.03 -17.88 12.92
CA GLY A 282 12.12 -17.67 11.80
C GLY A 282 12.72 -18.12 10.47
N VAL A 283 11.88 -18.59 9.54
CA VAL A 283 12.25 -18.92 8.17
C VAL A 283 11.53 -18.00 7.20
N MET A 284 12.28 -17.24 6.41
CA MET A 284 11.72 -16.41 5.35
C MET A 284 11.74 -17.20 4.04
N ASN A 285 10.57 -17.35 3.43
CA ASN A 285 10.42 -18.00 2.13
C ASN A 285 9.98 -16.98 1.10
N ARG A 286 10.57 -17.03 -0.08
CA ARG A 286 10.26 -16.14 -1.20
C ARG A 286 9.50 -16.89 -2.28
N TYR A 287 8.48 -16.25 -2.83
CA TYR A 287 7.75 -16.75 -3.99
C TYR A 287 8.46 -16.30 -5.27
N ASP A 288 8.89 -17.27 -6.08
CA ASP A 288 9.68 -17.00 -7.28
C ASP A 288 8.80 -16.64 -8.50
N GLY A 289 7.51 -17.00 -8.51
CA GLY A 289 6.58 -16.72 -9.63
C GLY A 289 6.91 -17.47 -10.93
N LYS A 290 8.19 -17.47 -11.36
CA LYS A 290 8.75 -18.13 -12.55
C LYS A 290 8.83 -19.65 -12.42
N ASN A 291 9.08 -20.15 -11.21
CA ASN A 291 9.23 -21.59 -10.93
C ASN A 291 8.03 -22.17 -10.14
N GLY A 292 6.94 -21.40 -10.01
CA GLY A 292 5.66 -21.88 -9.46
C GLY A 292 5.65 -22.27 -7.98
N GLY A 293 6.69 -21.94 -7.21
CA GLY A 293 6.83 -22.40 -5.82
C GLY A 293 7.53 -21.44 -4.89
N TRP A 294 7.38 -21.74 -3.59
CA TRP A 294 8.10 -21.07 -2.51
C TRP A 294 9.49 -21.66 -2.36
N GLN A 295 10.49 -20.80 -2.23
CA GLN A 295 11.85 -21.18 -1.92
C GLN A 295 12.23 -20.65 -0.55
N LYS A 296 12.85 -21.49 0.27
CA LYS A 296 13.47 -21.02 1.50
C LYS A 296 14.61 -20.08 1.13
N GLU A 297 14.48 -18.82 1.50
CA GLU A 297 15.51 -17.82 1.25
C GLU A 297 16.49 -17.82 2.41
N HIS A 298 15.99 -17.66 3.64
CA HIS A 298 16.84 -17.46 4.82
C HIS A 298 16.22 -18.05 6.10
N SER A 299 17.06 -18.28 7.10
CA SER A 299 16.64 -18.54 8.48
C SER A 299 17.42 -17.66 9.44
N PHE A 300 16.74 -17.10 10.43
CA PHE A 300 17.35 -16.18 11.40
C PHE A 300 17.03 -16.59 12.83
N ILE A 301 17.88 -16.13 13.75
CA ILE A 301 17.72 -16.27 15.20
C ILE A 301 17.83 -14.87 15.79
N LEU A 302 16.75 -14.39 16.39
CA LEU A 302 16.73 -13.11 17.10
C LEU A 302 16.84 -13.41 18.59
N GLN A 303 17.95 -12.98 19.19
CA GLN A 303 18.10 -12.93 20.65
C GLN A 303 17.63 -11.58 21.15
N LEU A 304 16.65 -11.60 22.03
CA LEU A 304 16.05 -10.39 22.58
C LEU A 304 16.54 -10.24 24.02
N LYS A 305 17.29 -9.16 24.27
CA LYS A 305 17.84 -8.81 25.60
C LYS A 305 16.83 -7.99 26.41
N ASP A 306 17.11 -7.80 27.69
CA ASP A 306 16.28 -7.08 28.69
C ASP A 306 15.86 -5.63 28.31
N GLU A 307 16.32 -5.07 27.19
CA GLU A 307 15.83 -3.78 26.65
C GLU A 307 14.41 -3.85 26.06
N PHE A 308 13.79 -5.04 26.07
CA PHE A 308 12.43 -5.29 25.57
C PHE A 308 11.39 -5.51 26.68
N ASP A 309 11.66 -5.12 27.94
CA ASP A 309 10.79 -5.37 29.10
C ASP A 309 9.34 -4.89 28.92
N ASP A 310 9.09 -3.89 28.07
CA ASP A 310 7.74 -3.38 27.77
C ASP A 310 7.04 -4.08 26.58
N CYS A 311 7.73 -4.98 25.88
CA CYS A 311 7.22 -5.69 24.70
C CYS A 311 6.66 -7.07 25.07
N GLU A 312 5.39 -7.11 25.48
CA GLU A 312 4.66 -8.35 25.75
C GLU A 312 4.11 -9.07 24.49
N GLY A 313 4.24 -8.47 23.29
CA GLY A 313 3.54 -8.91 22.07
C GLY A 313 4.41 -9.31 20.87
N PHE A 314 3.72 -9.77 19.83
CA PHE A 314 4.23 -10.43 18.62
C PHE A 314 5.34 -9.65 17.89
N ARG A 315 6.26 -10.38 17.24
CA ARG A 315 7.37 -9.81 16.46
C ARG A 315 7.27 -10.29 15.02
N PHE A 316 7.06 -9.37 14.09
CA PHE A 316 6.86 -9.70 12.67
C PHE A 316 7.86 -8.96 11.78
N PRO A 317 8.48 -9.63 10.79
CA PRO A 317 9.11 -8.94 9.69
C PRO A 317 8.02 -8.29 8.84
N LEU A 318 8.11 -6.97 8.66
CA LEU A 318 7.23 -6.22 7.78
C LEU A 318 7.71 -6.21 6.34
N GLY A 319 9.00 -6.36 6.12
CA GLY A 319 9.63 -6.14 4.82
C GLY A 319 11.15 -6.23 4.88
N MET A 320 11.79 -6.03 3.74
CA MET A 320 13.25 -6.06 3.58
C MET A 320 13.61 -4.86 2.72
N LEU A 321 14.65 -4.15 3.14
CA LEU A 321 15.22 -3.03 2.42
C LEU A 321 15.98 -3.52 1.18
N PRO A 322 16.21 -2.67 0.16
CA PRO A 322 16.98 -3.02 -1.03
C PRO A 322 18.39 -3.55 -0.73
N ASP A 323 18.97 -3.16 0.41
CA ASP A 323 20.28 -3.63 0.89
C ASP A 323 20.23 -5.01 1.59
N GLY A 324 19.05 -5.64 1.66
CA GLY A 324 18.84 -6.96 2.26
C GLY A 324 18.54 -6.95 3.76
N LYS A 325 18.49 -5.78 4.43
CA LYS A 325 18.14 -5.70 5.85
C LYS A 325 16.64 -5.91 6.06
N VAL A 326 16.25 -6.74 7.03
CA VAL A 326 14.84 -7.04 7.33
C VAL A 326 14.29 -6.03 8.32
N VAL A 327 13.18 -5.38 7.99
CA VAL A 327 12.42 -4.53 8.91
C VAL A 327 11.56 -5.41 9.80
N VAL A 328 11.72 -5.30 11.11
CA VAL A 328 11.01 -6.06 12.15
C VAL A 328 10.27 -5.09 13.06
N ILE A 329 9.01 -5.37 13.37
CA ILE A 329 8.27 -4.67 14.44
C ILE A 329 8.31 -5.51 15.70
N CYS A 330 8.42 -4.84 16.83
CA CYS A 330 7.99 -5.39 18.11
C CYS A 330 6.69 -4.68 18.54
N GLU A 331 5.56 -5.38 18.56
CA GLU A 331 4.31 -4.81 19.09
C GLU A 331 4.30 -5.00 20.61
N GLY A 332 4.30 -3.91 21.38
CA GLY A 332 4.12 -3.95 22.84
C GLY A 332 2.63 -3.92 23.21
N THR A 333 2.19 -4.82 24.09
CA THR A 333 0.79 -4.89 24.55
C THR A 333 0.57 -4.17 25.89
N GLN A 334 1.14 -2.98 26.09
CA GLN A 334 0.71 -2.16 27.21
C GLN A 334 -0.64 -1.53 26.89
N PHE A 335 -1.67 -1.94 27.64
CA PHE A 335 -3.11 -1.80 27.38
C PHE A 335 -3.67 -0.40 27.05
N TRP A 336 -2.86 0.66 26.98
CA TRP A 336 -3.32 2.03 26.70
C TRP A 336 -2.32 2.89 25.91
N ASN A 337 -1.16 2.34 25.52
CA ASN A 337 -0.15 3.03 24.71
C ASN A 337 0.51 1.99 23.77
N PHE A 338 -0.02 1.85 22.55
CA PHE A 338 0.67 1.11 21.51
C PHE A 338 1.93 1.91 21.15
N GLN A 339 3.10 1.38 21.50
CA GLN A 339 4.36 1.81 20.92
C GLN A 339 4.94 0.61 20.17
N SER A 340 5.02 0.75 18.85
CA SER A 340 5.51 -0.30 17.96
C SER A 340 6.87 0.10 17.38
N PRO A 341 7.99 -0.03 18.14
CA PRO A 341 9.31 0.30 17.63
C PRO A 341 9.68 -0.58 16.44
N LEU A 342 10.27 0.05 15.42
CA LEU A 342 10.84 -0.63 14.27
C LEU A 342 12.31 -0.97 14.53
N TYR A 343 12.73 -2.10 13.96
CA TYR A 343 14.11 -2.57 13.98
C TYR A 343 14.54 -2.99 12.58
N LEU A 344 15.82 -2.83 12.28
CA LEU A 344 16.48 -3.41 11.13
C LEU A 344 17.34 -4.57 11.59
N TYR A 345 17.07 -5.75 11.04
CA TYR A 345 17.90 -6.93 11.19
C TYR A 345 18.86 -7.00 10.00
N ASP A 346 20.14 -6.79 10.26
CA ASP A 346 21.22 -7.07 9.34
C ASP A 346 21.52 -8.57 9.35
N GLN A 347 21.34 -9.22 8.21
CA GLN A 347 21.52 -10.66 8.07
C GLN A 347 22.99 -11.08 8.06
N VAL A 348 23.88 -10.22 7.54
CA VAL A 348 25.32 -10.49 7.43
C VAL A 348 25.96 -10.38 8.81
N GLU A 349 25.67 -9.28 9.50
CA GLU A 349 26.17 -9.04 10.86
C GLU A 349 25.39 -9.82 11.93
N LYS A 350 24.22 -10.38 11.58
CA LYS A 350 23.26 -10.99 12.51
C LYS A 350 22.89 -10.04 13.64
N LYS A 351 22.74 -8.75 13.33
CA LYS A 351 22.57 -7.68 14.30
C LYS A 351 21.23 -6.99 14.12
N LEU A 352 20.52 -6.79 15.22
CA LEU A 352 19.30 -6.00 15.25
C LEU A 352 19.63 -4.56 15.69
N THR A 353 19.16 -3.57 14.93
CA THR A 353 19.38 -2.14 15.22
C THR A 353 18.05 -1.41 15.25
N ARG A 354 17.80 -0.59 16.28
CA ARG A 354 16.57 0.21 16.38
C ARG A 354 16.49 1.19 15.21
N PHE A 355 15.36 1.19 14.51
CA PHE A 355 15.08 2.06 13.38
C PHE A 355 14.12 3.17 13.83
N VAL A 356 14.68 4.34 14.12
CA VAL A 356 13.91 5.49 14.59
C VAL A 356 13.47 6.33 13.39
N ILE A 357 12.16 6.48 13.23
CA ILE A 357 11.56 7.40 12.27
C ILE A 357 11.42 8.75 12.98
N ARG A 358 11.93 9.84 12.39
CA ARG A 358 11.78 11.20 12.93
C ARG A 358 10.83 12.00 12.07
N SER A 359 9.91 12.74 12.69
CA SER A 359 9.02 13.63 11.95
C SER A 359 9.79 14.81 11.35
N SER A 360 9.44 15.24 10.15
CA SER A 360 9.94 16.49 9.56
C SER A 360 9.40 17.76 10.22
N SER A 361 8.38 17.64 11.10
CA SER A 361 7.72 18.77 11.76
C SER A 361 8.35 19.21 13.10
N SER A 362 9.16 18.37 13.75
CA SER A 362 9.90 18.74 14.97
C SER A 362 11.25 18.02 15.03
N ARG A 363 12.32 18.76 15.35
CA ARG A 363 13.69 18.21 15.44
C ARG A 363 13.89 17.27 16.65
N SER A 364 12.88 17.11 17.52
CA SER A 364 13.01 16.44 18.82
C SER A 364 12.16 15.19 18.99
N ASP A 365 11.14 14.95 18.16
CA ASP A 365 10.16 13.91 18.48
C ASP A 365 10.39 12.68 17.60
N GLU A 366 10.84 11.59 18.24
CA GLU A 366 10.78 10.25 17.65
C GLU A 366 9.33 9.96 17.28
N LEU A 367 9.10 9.61 16.02
CA LEU A 367 7.78 9.21 15.55
C LEU A 367 7.54 7.79 16.06
N ILE A 368 6.68 7.70 17.06
CA ILE A 368 6.21 6.45 17.63
C ILE A 368 4.84 6.17 17.02
N PHE A 369 4.72 5.06 16.29
CA PHE A 369 3.44 4.57 15.78
C PHE A 369 2.50 4.31 16.96
N GLN A 370 1.30 4.89 16.88
CA GLN A 370 0.29 4.84 17.94
C GLN A 370 -0.74 3.73 17.71
N GLY A 371 -0.64 2.99 16.60
CA GLY A 371 -1.49 1.83 16.30
C GLY A 371 -0.72 0.62 15.73
N CYS A 372 -1.45 -0.49 15.54
CA CYS A 372 -0.94 -1.66 14.81
C CYS A 372 -0.78 -1.31 13.33
N MET A 373 0.43 -1.45 12.77
CA MET A 373 0.67 -1.20 11.35
C MET A 373 -0.15 -2.17 10.48
N SER A 374 -0.95 -1.64 9.55
CA SER A 374 -1.85 -2.45 8.71
C SER A 374 -1.15 -3.02 7.48
N SER A 375 -0.16 -2.30 6.94
CA SER A 375 0.72 -2.80 5.89
C SER A 375 2.03 -2.00 5.76
N MET A 376 3.05 -2.65 5.18
CA MET A 376 4.25 -1.98 4.67
C MET A 376 4.54 -2.54 3.29
N THR A 377 4.81 -1.67 2.33
CA THR A 377 5.12 -2.07 0.95
C THR A 377 6.23 -1.20 0.37
N TYR A 378 7.01 -1.78 -0.54
CA TYR A 378 7.85 -0.98 -1.40
C TYR A 378 6.97 -0.22 -2.39
N HIS A 379 7.13 1.09 -2.42
CA HIS A 379 6.29 1.99 -3.18
C HIS A 379 7.13 2.88 -4.07
N GLU A 380 6.79 2.88 -5.35
CA GLU A 380 7.18 3.94 -6.28
C GLU A 380 5.98 4.86 -6.49
N GLU A 381 6.14 6.13 -6.15
CA GLU A 381 5.15 7.15 -6.42
C GLU A 381 4.89 7.25 -7.92
N ASN A 382 3.63 7.48 -8.24
CA ASN A 382 3.18 7.70 -9.60
C ASN A 382 2.23 8.88 -9.63
N ILE A 383 1.97 9.34 -10.84
CA ILE A 383 1.09 10.45 -11.14
C ILE A 383 -0.11 10.01 -11.98
N ILE A 384 -0.59 8.77 -11.75
CA ILE A 384 -1.71 8.20 -12.49
C ILE A 384 -2.93 9.12 -12.34
N PRO A 385 -3.44 9.70 -13.45
CA PRO A 385 -4.62 10.54 -13.41
C PRO A 385 -5.87 9.69 -13.14
N LEU A 386 -6.58 9.98 -12.06
CA LEU A 386 -7.73 9.16 -11.65
C LEU A 386 -8.90 9.22 -12.63
N ASN A 387 -9.01 10.28 -13.43
CA ASN A 387 -10.04 10.42 -14.45
C ASN A 387 -9.91 9.41 -15.61
N CYS A 388 -8.73 8.80 -15.79
CA CYS A 388 -8.55 7.70 -16.73
C CYS A 388 -9.02 6.35 -16.16
N LEU A 389 -9.33 6.30 -14.86
CA LEU A 389 -9.75 5.10 -14.13
C LEU A 389 -11.25 5.10 -13.81
N THR A 390 -12.00 6.03 -14.39
CA THR A 390 -13.46 6.05 -14.38
C THR A 390 -13.98 5.81 -15.77
N ALA A 391 -15.01 4.98 -15.91
CA ALA A 391 -15.72 4.87 -17.17
C ALA A 391 -16.23 6.26 -17.56
N THR A 392 -15.83 6.75 -18.74
CA THR A 392 -16.38 7.99 -19.26
C THR A 392 -17.84 7.72 -19.62
N ALA A 393 -18.79 8.32 -18.91
CA ALA A 393 -20.13 8.44 -19.42
C ALA A 393 -20.03 9.01 -20.85
N SER A 394 -20.56 8.29 -21.83
CA SER A 394 -20.66 8.77 -23.20
C SER A 394 -21.18 10.21 -23.16
N PRO A 395 -20.59 11.17 -23.89
CA PRO A 395 -21.12 12.51 -23.92
C PRO A 395 -22.55 12.41 -24.43
N LEU A 396 -23.52 12.62 -23.54
CA LEU A 396 -24.90 12.87 -23.94
C LEU A 396 -24.85 13.98 -24.97
N ASN A 397 -25.32 13.65 -26.18
CA ASN A 397 -25.55 14.60 -27.26
C ASN A 397 -26.31 15.79 -26.70
N ASN A 398 -25.61 16.90 -26.46
CA ASN A 398 -26.24 18.20 -26.39
C ASN A 398 -26.20 18.76 -27.81
N SER A 399 -27.32 18.55 -28.50
CA SER A 399 -27.77 19.35 -29.66
C SER A 399 -27.89 20.82 -29.31
#